data_AF-A0A147BSC3-F1
#
_entry.id   AF-A0A147BSC3-F1
#
_cell.length_a   1.000
_cell.length_b   1.000
_cell.length_c   1.000
_cell.angle_alpha   90.00
_cell.angle_beta   90.00
_cell.angle_gamma   90.00
#
_symmetry.space_group_name_H-M   'P 1'
#
loop_
_entity.id
_entity.type
_entity.pdbx_description
1 polymer ?
#
loop_
_entity_poly.entity_id
_entity_poly.type
_entity_poly.pdbx_seq_one_letter_code
_entity_poly.pdbx_strand_id
1 'polypeptide(L)'
;WLWLMYAGVECLPNVRLRSRQEPEVQKTPTVTILYLVDETVNATKKDVETFIGFVNYQAQQYLQSYFHIQTTLNNKTKYISDDSDLRTLMQSNNKRPYVYLEGTISSLTSYFTERTHPDIICLVTGNEISDGNGVRKGFGYSEQTTLCESVVTMLLAYSPNDHTLISQMLAELIRNSVNPTEVPYVHQETPDLAEKMKEYLSKCNGKFEEEEPGPPPPPSTTTTTKEPAPPAPPVPPVEPIPTEEPTTPTPEVPKPQPPPPVPPPPPGPEPPETPPVDNTTTTTTTTTTKAPPAPEPQPPEQEETTTASTPTLPDYC
;
A
#
# COMPACT_ATOMS: atom_id res chain seq x y z
N TRP A 1 -72.69 22.19 -14.34
CA TRP A 1 -71.74 23.00 -13.55
C TRP A 1 -71.42 22.21 -12.29
N LEU A 2 -70.13 22.08 -11.97
CA LEU A 2 -69.49 20.97 -11.23
C LEU A 2 -70.11 20.63 -9.87
N TRP A 3 -70.33 19.34 -9.64
CA TRP A 3 -70.53 18.74 -8.32
C TRP A 3 -69.16 18.43 -7.69
N LEU A 4 -68.94 18.96 -6.48
CA LEU A 4 -67.86 18.53 -5.58
C LEU A 4 -68.26 17.21 -4.93
N MET A 5 -67.58 16.12 -5.30
CA MET A 5 -67.55 14.89 -4.51
C MET A 5 -66.26 14.90 -3.69
N TYR A 6 -66.40 15.23 -2.41
CA TYR A 6 -65.40 14.96 -1.40
C TYR A 6 -65.28 13.44 -1.23
N ALA A 7 -64.18 12.85 -1.71
CA ALA A 7 -63.78 11.52 -1.27
C ALA A 7 -63.06 11.67 0.07
N GLY A 8 -63.70 11.21 1.14
CA GLY A 8 -63.06 11.06 2.44
C GLY A 8 -61.96 10.02 2.34
N VAL A 9 -60.71 10.46 2.43
CA VAL A 9 -59.58 9.57 2.68
C VAL A 9 -59.59 9.32 4.18
N GLU A 10 -60.12 8.16 4.59
CA GLU A 10 -59.99 7.67 5.95
C GLU A 10 -58.50 7.48 6.25
N CYS A 11 -57.91 8.44 6.96
CA CYS A 11 -56.59 8.31 7.55
C CYS A 11 -56.66 7.19 8.59
N LEU A 12 -56.20 6.00 8.22
CA LEU A 12 -55.86 4.92 9.16
C LEU A 12 -54.86 5.47 10.19
N PRO A 13 -55.23 5.59 11.48
CA PRO A 13 -54.27 5.94 12.49
C PRO A 13 -53.43 4.69 12.79
N ASN A 14 -52.12 4.85 12.80
CA ASN A 14 -51.10 3.84 13.14
C ASN A 14 -50.51 2.98 12.01
N VAL A 15 -50.43 3.48 10.78
CA VAL A 15 -49.28 3.09 9.95
C VAL A 15 -48.11 3.96 10.39
N ARG A 16 -47.40 3.51 11.45
CA ARG A 16 -46.04 3.98 11.70
C ARG A 16 -45.23 3.48 10.51
N LEU A 17 -45.09 4.32 9.48
CA LEU A 17 -44.05 4.16 8.48
C LEU A 17 -42.77 4.06 9.28
N ARG A 18 -42.28 2.83 9.49
CA ARG A 18 -40.93 2.64 9.98
C ARG A 18 -40.09 3.36 8.96
N SER A 19 -39.54 4.50 9.37
CA SER A 19 -38.35 5.07 8.76
C SER A 19 -37.52 3.87 8.36
N ARG A 20 -37.28 3.75 7.04
CA ARG A 20 -36.28 2.87 6.46
C ARG A 20 -35.22 2.71 7.55
N GLN A 21 -35.08 1.49 8.09
CA GLN A 21 -33.93 1.23 8.94
C GLN A 21 -32.78 1.82 8.14
N GLU A 22 -32.13 2.86 8.67
CA GLU A 22 -30.80 3.18 8.21
C GLU A 22 -30.14 1.81 8.17
N PRO A 23 -29.74 1.30 6.99
CA PRO A 23 -28.98 0.07 6.99
C PRO A 23 -27.90 0.34 8.02
N GLU A 24 -27.86 -0.48 9.10
CA GLU A 24 -26.82 -0.37 10.13
C GLU A 24 -25.59 0.09 9.41
N VAL A 25 -25.09 1.31 9.66
CA VAL A 25 -24.08 1.93 8.79
C VAL A 25 -22.94 0.92 8.75
N GLN A 26 -22.90 0.12 7.68
CA GLN A 26 -22.16 -1.13 7.72
C GLN A 26 -20.73 -0.66 7.63
N LYS A 27 -20.05 -0.69 8.78
CA LYS A 27 -18.73 -0.12 8.90
C LYS A 27 -17.83 -0.86 7.93
N THR A 28 -17.36 -0.16 6.90
CA THR A 28 -16.41 -0.69 5.95
C THR A 28 -15.18 -1.18 6.72
N PRO A 29 -14.78 -2.46 6.57
CA PRO A 29 -13.58 -2.97 7.22
C PRO A 29 -12.38 -2.10 6.88
N THR A 30 -11.57 -1.80 7.89
CA THR A 30 -10.40 -0.93 7.75
C THR A 30 -9.16 -1.71 8.18
N VAL A 31 -8.17 -1.74 7.31
CA VAL A 31 -6.83 -2.28 7.60
C VAL A 31 -5.87 -1.11 7.72
N THR A 32 -5.10 -1.07 8.80
CA THR A 32 -4.10 -0.03 9.03
C THR A 32 -2.73 -0.44 8.48
N ILE A 33 -2.06 0.46 7.76
CA ILE A 33 -0.74 0.22 7.17
C ILE A 33 0.23 1.33 7.60
N LEU A 34 1.34 0.97 8.24
CA LEU A 34 2.47 1.88 8.41
C LEU A 34 3.50 1.61 7.30
N TYR A 35 3.67 2.57 6.41
CA TYR A 35 4.75 2.56 5.44
C TYR A 35 6.04 3.07 6.09
N LEU A 36 7.06 2.22 6.13
CA LEU A 36 8.42 2.58 6.54
C LEU A 36 9.26 2.82 5.29
N VAL A 37 9.63 4.06 5.04
CA VAL A 37 10.44 4.41 3.86
C VAL A 37 11.91 4.34 4.24
N ASP A 38 12.66 3.48 3.57
CA ASP A 38 14.09 3.32 3.85
C ASP A 38 14.96 4.38 3.13
N GLU A 39 16.25 4.43 3.50
CA GLU A 39 17.20 5.41 2.95
C GLU A 39 17.58 5.16 1.48
N THR A 40 17.13 4.07 0.87
CA THR A 40 17.46 3.73 -0.53
C THR A 40 16.46 4.36 -1.51
N VAL A 41 15.29 4.79 -1.01
CA VAL A 41 14.32 5.54 -1.78
C VAL A 41 14.83 6.95 -2.06
N ASN A 42 15.39 7.16 -3.25
CA ASN A 42 15.90 8.46 -3.69
C ASN A 42 14.78 9.30 -4.32
N ALA A 43 13.85 9.79 -3.49
CA ALA A 43 12.72 10.62 -3.92
C ALA A 43 12.33 11.65 -2.86
N THR A 44 11.59 12.68 -3.25
CA THR A 44 11.08 13.67 -2.29
C THR A 44 9.94 13.09 -1.45
N LYS A 45 9.70 13.64 -0.25
CA LYS A 45 8.58 13.19 0.60
C LYS A 45 7.24 13.25 -0.13
N LYS A 46 7.03 14.30 -0.92
CA LYS A 46 5.82 14.50 -1.74
C LYS A 46 5.65 13.42 -2.81
N ASP A 47 6.74 13.01 -3.47
CA ASP A 47 6.69 11.98 -4.50
C ASP A 47 6.37 10.61 -3.90
N VAL A 48 6.94 10.32 -2.73
CA VAL A 48 6.64 9.10 -1.97
C VAL A 48 5.19 9.08 -1.49
N GLU A 49 4.69 10.19 -0.93
CA GLU A 49 3.28 10.32 -0.54
C GLU A 49 2.33 10.14 -1.72
N THR A 50 2.66 10.72 -2.87
CA THR A 50 1.87 10.59 -4.10
C THR A 50 1.86 9.13 -4.56
N PHE A 51 3.02 8.48 -4.60
CA PHE A 51 3.17 7.07 -4.95
C PHE A 51 2.35 6.16 -4.02
N ILE A 52 2.52 6.30 -2.70
CA ILE A 52 1.79 5.52 -1.69
C ILE A 52 0.28 5.77 -1.81
N GLY A 53 -0.14 7.00 -2.06
CA GLY A 53 -1.55 7.34 -2.28
C GLY A 53 -2.16 6.59 -3.46
N PHE A 54 -1.46 6.57 -4.60
CA PHE A 54 -1.88 5.80 -5.77
C PHE A 54 -1.90 4.30 -5.51
N VAL A 55 -0.88 3.79 -4.84
CA VAL A 55 -0.75 2.36 -4.51
C VAL A 55 -1.92 1.90 -3.63
N ASN A 56 -2.22 2.62 -2.54
CA ASN A 56 -3.36 2.27 -1.67
C ASN A 56 -4.69 2.36 -2.41
N TYR A 57 -4.91 3.44 -3.18
CA TYR A 57 -6.17 3.61 -3.90
C TYR A 57 -6.46 2.45 -4.85
N GLN A 58 -5.48 2.04 -5.66
CA GLN A 58 -5.64 0.93 -6.59
C GLN A 58 -5.69 -0.43 -5.86
N ALA A 59 -4.87 -0.63 -4.82
CA ALA A 59 -4.92 -1.84 -4.01
C ALA A 59 -6.33 -2.08 -3.41
N GLN A 60 -7.00 -1.02 -2.93
CA GLN A 60 -8.39 -1.12 -2.48
C GLN A 60 -9.36 -1.61 -3.58
N GLN A 61 -9.16 -1.20 -4.83
CA GLN A 61 -9.98 -1.68 -5.95
C GLN A 61 -9.75 -3.17 -6.21
N TYR A 62 -8.49 -3.61 -6.19
CA TYR A 62 -8.14 -5.03 -6.32
C TYR A 62 -8.72 -5.86 -5.18
N LEU A 63 -8.59 -5.40 -3.92
CA LEU A 63 -9.19 -6.07 -2.76
C LEU A 63 -10.71 -6.14 -2.87
N GLN A 64 -11.36 -5.08 -3.35
CA GLN A 64 -12.80 -5.10 -3.62
C GLN A 64 -13.16 -6.16 -4.67
N SER A 65 -12.35 -6.32 -5.71
CA SER A 65 -12.53 -7.37 -6.69
C SER A 65 -12.31 -8.77 -6.11
N TYR A 66 -11.33 -8.95 -5.23
CA TYR A 66 -11.00 -10.26 -4.64
C TYR A 66 -12.00 -10.72 -3.58
N PHE A 67 -12.50 -9.78 -2.76
CA PHE A 67 -13.34 -10.11 -1.60
C PHE A 67 -14.81 -9.76 -1.79
N HIS A 68 -15.17 -9.08 -2.89
CA HIS A 68 -16.51 -8.56 -3.16
C HIS A 68 -17.05 -7.62 -2.07
N ILE A 69 -16.17 -7.03 -1.26
CA ILE A 69 -16.48 -6.05 -0.22
C ILE A 69 -15.53 -4.86 -0.34
N GLN A 70 -16.02 -3.67 0.00
CA GLN A 70 -15.13 -2.52 0.13
C GLN A 70 -14.23 -2.71 1.36
N THR A 71 -12.94 -2.45 1.19
CA THR A 71 -11.95 -2.45 2.27
C THR A 71 -11.20 -1.12 2.22
N THR A 72 -11.08 -0.45 3.37
CA THR A 72 -10.32 0.79 3.49
C THR A 72 -8.90 0.48 3.94
N LEU A 73 -7.91 0.99 3.23
CA LEU A 73 -6.51 0.98 3.66
C LEU A 73 -6.20 2.34 4.29
N ASN A 74 -6.19 2.38 5.62
CA ASN A 74 -5.83 3.59 6.36
C ASN A 74 -4.32 3.57 6.59
N ASN A 75 -3.58 4.57 6.09
CA ASN A 75 -2.13 4.51 6.14
C ASN A 75 -1.46 5.74 6.78
N LYS A 76 -0.28 5.50 7.35
CA LYS A 76 0.70 6.53 7.69
C LYS A 76 2.04 6.21 7.05
N THR A 77 2.89 7.21 6.91
CA THR A 77 4.24 7.08 6.38
C THR A 77 5.24 7.57 7.41
N LYS A 78 6.24 6.78 7.73
CA LYS A 78 7.37 7.12 8.59
C LYS A 78 8.67 6.84 7.83
N TYR A 79 9.66 7.72 7.99
CA TYR A 79 10.96 7.53 7.36
C TYR A 79 11.91 6.89 8.36
N ILE A 80 12.61 5.84 7.94
CA ILE A 80 13.58 5.15 8.79
C ILE A 80 14.72 6.09 9.21
N SER A 81 15.05 7.07 8.36
CA SER A 81 16.05 8.11 8.69
C SER A 81 15.70 8.93 9.93
N ASP A 82 14.42 9.01 10.28
CA ASP A 82 13.91 9.88 11.35
C ASP A 82 13.86 9.13 12.71
N ASP A 83 14.23 7.85 12.74
CA ASP A 83 14.22 6.98 13.92
C ASP A 83 15.55 6.21 14.03
N SER A 84 16.35 6.52 15.06
CA SER A 84 17.69 5.95 15.22
C SER A 84 17.69 4.43 15.44
N ASP A 85 16.67 3.90 16.10
CA ASP A 85 16.58 2.48 16.43
C ASP A 85 16.21 1.70 15.17
N LEU A 86 15.21 2.17 14.42
CA LEU A 86 14.87 1.60 13.11
C LEU A 86 16.03 1.69 12.14
N ARG A 87 16.74 2.82 12.13
CA ARG A 87 17.91 3.01 11.26
C ARG A 87 19.01 1.99 11.57
N THR A 88 19.31 1.80 12.85
CA THR A 88 20.32 0.81 13.30
C THR A 88 19.88 -0.60 12.94
N LEU A 89 18.61 -0.93 13.17
CA LEU A 89 18.01 -2.22 12.82
C LEU A 89 18.09 -2.51 11.32
N MET A 90 17.94 -1.49 10.47
CA MET A 90 17.98 -1.65 9.02
C MET A 90 19.40 -1.74 8.42
N GLN A 91 20.46 -1.37 9.16
CA GLN A 91 21.84 -1.42 8.65
C GLN A 91 22.29 -2.84 8.26
N SER A 92 21.91 -3.86 9.04
CA SER A 92 22.28 -5.26 8.78
C SER A 92 21.44 -5.89 7.65
N ASN A 93 20.24 -5.34 7.43
CA ASN A 93 19.23 -5.87 6.53
C ASN A 93 19.27 -5.23 5.13
N ASN A 94 19.77 -4.00 5.02
CA ASN A 94 19.89 -3.27 3.77
C ASN A 94 21.24 -3.57 3.08
N LYS A 95 21.33 -4.73 2.42
CA LYS A 95 22.54 -5.23 1.74
C LYS A 95 22.56 -4.83 0.27
N ARG A 96 22.99 -3.60 -0.04
CA ARG A 96 23.06 -3.13 -1.43
C ARG A 96 23.70 -4.17 -2.37
N PRO A 97 23.06 -4.48 -3.53
CA PRO A 97 21.89 -3.81 -4.11
C PRO A 97 20.51 -4.39 -3.70
N TYR A 98 20.44 -5.32 -2.75
CA TYR A 98 19.22 -6.04 -2.37
C TYR A 98 18.82 -5.81 -0.90
N VAL A 99 17.59 -6.18 -0.55
CA VAL A 99 17.16 -6.27 0.86
C VAL A 99 17.25 -7.72 1.32
N TYR A 100 17.78 -7.94 2.52
CA TYR A 100 17.77 -9.27 3.14
C TYR A 100 16.37 -9.56 3.69
N LEU A 101 15.56 -10.28 2.91
CA LEU A 101 14.10 -10.39 3.11
C LEU A 101 13.72 -10.97 4.47
N GLU A 102 14.15 -12.20 4.79
CA GLU A 102 13.80 -12.88 6.04
C GLU A 102 14.28 -12.10 7.28
N GLY A 103 15.52 -11.62 7.25
CA GLY A 103 16.06 -10.81 8.35
C GLY A 103 15.32 -9.50 8.53
N THR A 104 14.89 -8.87 7.44
CA THR A 104 14.08 -7.64 7.48
C THR A 104 12.71 -7.90 8.11
N ILE A 105 11.99 -8.92 7.62
CA ILE A 105 10.68 -9.29 8.15
C ILE A 105 10.79 -9.63 9.64
N SER A 106 11.75 -10.47 10.02
CA SER A 106 11.97 -10.86 11.41
C SER A 106 12.30 -9.65 12.28
N SER A 107 13.25 -8.81 11.86
CA SER A 107 13.68 -7.65 12.65
C SER A 107 12.55 -6.64 12.85
N LEU A 108 11.82 -6.28 11.79
CA LEU A 108 10.70 -5.35 11.89
C LEU A 108 9.54 -5.95 12.70
N THR A 109 9.19 -7.22 12.49
CA THR A 109 8.16 -7.89 13.29
C THR A 109 8.52 -7.82 14.78
N SER A 110 9.76 -8.17 15.14
CA SER A 110 10.24 -8.11 16.53
C SER A 110 10.25 -6.68 17.08
N TYR A 111 10.60 -5.68 16.27
CA TYR A 111 10.60 -4.28 16.71
C TYR A 111 9.21 -3.80 17.11
N PHE A 112 8.17 -4.24 16.39
CA PHE A 112 6.78 -3.82 16.61
C PHE A 112 5.95 -4.77 17.48
N THR A 113 6.47 -5.94 17.87
CA THR A 113 5.70 -6.96 18.62
C THR A 113 5.15 -6.42 19.95
N GLU A 114 5.97 -5.70 20.72
CA GLU A 114 5.60 -5.17 22.05
C GLU A 114 5.18 -3.68 22.00
N ARG A 115 5.00 -3.13 20.79
CA ARG A 115 4.66 -1.73 20.56
C ARG A 115 3.24 -1.60 20.04
N THR A 116 2.69 -0.39 20.12
CA THR A 116 1.48 -0.07 19.36
C THR A 116 1.79 -0.25 17.88
N HIS A 117 1.08 -1.16 17.22
CA HIS A 117 1.35 -1.49 15.83
C HIS A 117 0.08 -1.41 14.97
N PRO A 118 0.21 -1.03 13.70
CA PRO A 118 -0.84 -1.22 12.71
C PRO A 118 -1.06 -2.71 12.42
N ASP A 119 -2.07 -3.02 11.62
CA ASP A 119 -2.30 -4.39 11.14
C ASP A 119 -1.15 -4.82 10.20
N ILE A 120 -0.59 -3.88 9.44
CA ILE A 120 0.50 -4.12 8.49
C ILE A 120 1.64 -3.09 8.68
N ILE A 121 2.88 -3.59 8.75
CA ILE A 121 4.12 -2.82 8.59
C ILE A 121 4.64 -3.08 7.18
N CYS A 122 4.74 -2.04 6.35
CA CYS A 122 5.18 -2.16 4.96
C CYS A 122 6.48 -1.38 4.74
N LEU A 123 7.60 -2.09 4.56
CA LEU A 123 8.87 -1.47 4.19
C LEU A 123 8.85 -1.08 2.70
N VAL A 124 9.01 0.20 2.41
CA VAL A 124 9.16 0.74 1.06
C VAL A 124 10.64 0.95 0.79
N THR A 125 11.18 0.25 -0.22
CA THR A 125 12.62 0.23 -0.52
C THR A 125 12.92 0.51 -1.98
N GLY A 126 14.01 1.22 -2.25
CA GLY A 126 14.57 1.40 -3.59
C GLY A 126 15.53 0.28 -4.01
N ASN A 127 15.88 -0.64 -3.10
CA ASN A 127 16.68 -1.81 -3.42
C ASN A 127 15.87 -2.90 -4.13
N GLU A 128 16.57 -3.82 -4.79
CA GLU A 128 15.92 -4.98 -5.40
C GLU A 128 15.40 -5.95 -4.34
N ILE A 129 14.15 -6.37 -4.48
CA ILE A 129 13.56 -7.47 -3.71
C ILE A 129 13.84 -8.77 -4.49
N SER A 130 14.59 -9.68 -3.87
CA SER A 130 14.89 -10.99 -4.47
C SER A 130 14.93 -12.06 -3.39
N ASP A 131 14.22 -13.16 -3.63
CA ASP A 131 14.08 -14.29 -2.71
C ASP A 131 15.18 -15.35 -2.87
N GLY A 132 16.12 -15.15 -3.80
CA GLY A 132 17.17 -16.12 -4.11
C GLY A 132 16.68 -17.39 -4.83
N ASN A 133 15.37 -17.59 -4.96
CA ASN A 133 14.73 -18.79 -5.50
C ASN A 133 14.13 -18.59 -6.90
N GLY A 134 14.43 -17.45 -7.53
CA GLY A 134 14.07 -17.16 -8.92
C GLY A 134 13.31 -15.85 -9.09
N VAL A 135 12.79 -15.26 -8.01
CA VAL A 135 12.24 -13.90 -8.05
C VAL A 135 13.42 -12.93 -8.03
N ARG A 136 13.68 -12.29 -9.17
CA ARG A 136 14.59 -11.14 -9.28
C ARG A 136 13.74 -9.91 -9.54
N LYS A 137 13.91 -8.86 -8.73
CA LYS A 137 13.16 -7.60 -8.83
C LYS A 137 11.66 -7.78 -8.60
N GLY A 138 11.29 -8.46 -7.52
CA GLY A 138 9.90 -8.52 -7.08
C GLY A 138 9.36 -7.14 -6.74
N PHE A 139 8.07 -6.91 -7.00
CA PHE A 139 7.39 -5.67 -6.59
C PHE A 139 7.07 -5.65 -5.10
N GLY A 140 7.10 -6.80 -4.44
CA GLY A 140 6.89 -6.93 -3.01
C GLY A 140 7.17 -8.35 -2.52
N TYR A 141 7.18 -8.52 -1.20
CA TYR A 141 7.43 -9.81 -0.55
C TYR A 141 6.85 -9.85 0.86
N SER A 142 6.20 -10.97 1.19
CA SER A 142 5.84 -11.36 2.56
C SER A 142 5.48 -12.85 2.56
N GLU A 143 5.68 -13.51 3.70
CA GLU A 143 5.30 -14.91 3.92
C GLU A 143 4.33 -15.07 5.09
N GLN A 144 3.96 -13.97 5.76
CA GLN A 144 3.16 -14.00 6.96
C GLN A 144 1.67 -14.07 6.62
N THR A 145 0.94 -14.95 7.33
CA THR A 145 -0.48 -15.26 7.09
C THR A 145 -1.36 -15.03 8.32
N THR A 146 -1.07 -13.97 9.08
CA THR A 146 -1.67 -13.69 10.39
C THR A 146 -2.33 -12.31 10.46
N LEU A 147 -2.81 -11.78 9.33
CA LEU A 147 -3.48 -10.48 9.29
C LEU A 147 -4.61 -10.39 10.32
N CYS A 148 -4.81 -9.22 10.95
CA CYS A 148 -5.80 -9.02 12.02
C CYS A 148 -5.60 -9.87 13.30
N GLU A 149 -4.62 -10.78 13.38
CA GLU A 149 -4.28 -11.57 14.57
C GLU A 149 -2.97 -11.09 15.19
N SER A 150 -1.99 -10.79 14.34
CA SER A 150 -0.73 -10.15 14.71
C SER A 150 -0.30 -9.18 13.60
N VAL A 151 0.75 -8.40 13.88
CA VAL A 151 1.33 -7.52 12.87
C VAL A 151 1.86 -8.33 11.70
N VAL A 152 1.47 -7.95 10.49
CA VAL A 152 2.04 -8.50 9.25
C VAL A 152 3.08 -7.55 8.69
N THR A 153 4.31 -8.04 8.50
CA THR A 153 5.39 -7.29 7.86
C THR A 153 5.51 -7.68 6.40
N MET A 154 5.55 -6.66 5.53
CA MET A 154 5.68 -6.80 4.09
C MET A 154 6.78 -5.87 3.58
N LEU A 155 7.34 -6.21 2.42
CA LEU A 155 8.23 -5.35 1.66
C LEU A 155 7.54 -4.96 0.35
N LEU A 156 7.78 -3.73 -0.10
CA LEU A 156 7.28 -3.19 -1.34
C LEU A 156 8.37 -2.38 -2.04
N ALA A 157 8.52 -2.61 -3.35
CA ALA A 157 9.47 -1.85 -4.15
C ALA A 157 8.95 -0.43 -4.38
N TYR A 158 9.84 0.55 -4.29
CA TYR A 158 9.58 1.90 -4.76
C TYR A 158 9.92 2.01 -6.25
N SER A 159 8.90 1.93 -7.11
CA SER A 159 9.02 2.24 -8.53
C SER A 159 7.81 3.05 -8.99
N PRO A 160 7.94 4.40 -9.11
CA PRO A 160 6.85 5.25 -9.54
C PRO A 160 6.27 4.87 -10.91
N ASN A 161 7.08 4.28 -11.81
CA ASN A 161 6.64 3.89 -13.15
C ASN A 161 5.83 2.58 -13.15
N ASP A 162 6.00 1.74 -12.12
CA ASP A 162 5.33 0.44 -12.01
C ASP A 162 4.22 0.45 -10.95
N HIS A 163 3.72 1.64 -10.58
CA HIS A 163 2.80 1.81 -9.47
C HIS A 163 1.55 0.92 -9.57
N THR A 164 1.01 0.64 -10.76
CA THR A 164 -0.15 -0.25 -10.93
C THR A 164 0.18 -1.71 -10.61
N LEU A 165 1.33 -2.22 -11.06
CA LEU A 165 1.78 -3.58 -10.73
C LEU A 165 2.08 -3.71 -9.24
N ILE A 166 2.67 -2.67 -8.64
CA ILE A 166 2.93 -2.60 -7.21
C ILE A 166 1.62 -2.52 -6.41
N SER A 167 0.59 -1.83 -6.93
CA SER A 167 -0.74 -1.76 -6.30
C SER A 167 -1.40 -3.13 -6.27
N GLN A 168 -1.34 -3.88 -7.37
CA GLN A 168 -1.83 -5.24 -7.44
C GLN A 168 -1.04 -6.14 -6.48
N MET A 169 0.29 -6.03 -6.48
CA MET A 169 1.15 -6.79 -5.56
C MET A 169 0.79 -6.51 -4.10
N LEU A 170 0.57 -5.26 -3.70
CA LEU A 170 0.13 -4.95 -2.33
C LEU A 170 -1.20 -5.65 -1.99
N ALA A 171 -2.18 -5.61 -2.89
CA ALA A 171 -3.45 -6.29 -2.68
C ALA A 171 -3.30 -7.82 -2.60
N GLU A 172 -2.43 -8.40 -3.42
CA GLU A 172 -2.10 -9.82 -3.39
C GLU A 172 -1.40 -10.21 -2.08
N LEU A 173 -0.43 -9.43 -1.59
CA LEU A 173 0.21 -9.67 -0.32
C LEU A 173 -0.80 -9.59 0.84
N ILE A 174 -1.69 -8.60 0.84
CA ILE A 174 -2.78 -8.49 1.83
C ILE A 174 -3.67 -9.73 1.78
N ARG A 175 -4.08 -10.16 0.58
CA ARG A 175 -4.88 -11.37 0.40
C ARG A 175 -4.17 -12.63 0.89
N ASN A 176 -2.89 -12.79 0.54
CA ASN A 176 -2.05 -13.92 0.97
C ASN A 176 -1.84 -13.92 2.49
N SER A 177 -1.90 -12.74 3.12
CA SER A 177 -1.70 -12.61 4.56
C SER A 177 -2.91 -12.98 5.42
N VAL A 178 -4.06 -13.26 4.79
CA VAL A 178 -5.25 -13.77 5.48
C VAL A 178 -4.97 -15.16 6.04
N ASN A 179 -5.35 -15.39 7.29
CA ASN A 179 -5.17 -16.68 7.95
C ASN A 179 -6.03 -17.75 7.25
N PRO A 180 -5.40 -18.77 6.61
CA PRO A 180 -6.12 -19.78 5.85
C PRO A 180 -6.95 -20.72 6.75
N THR A 181 -6.73 -20.71 8.06
CA THR A 181 -7.54 -21.46 9.03
C THR A 181 -8.88 -20.78 9.29
N GLU A 182 -8.88 -19.44 9.37
CA GLU A 182 -10.07 -18.62 9.60
C GLU A 182 -10.87 -18.40 8.32
N VAL A 183 -10.17 -18.13 7.20
CA VAL A 183 -10.77 -17.97 5.87
C VAL A 183 -10.11 -18.95 4.89
N PRO A 184 -10.52 -20.23 4.91
CA PRO A 184 -9.98 -21.21 3.98
C PRO A 184 -10.34 -20.84 2.53
N TYR A 185 -9.42 -21.12 1.62
CA TYR A 185 -9.60 -20.87 0.19
C TYR A 185 -9.86 -19.40 -0.17
N VAL A 186 -9.25 -18.44 0.53
CA VAL A 186 -9.34 -16.99 0.21
C VAL A 186 -8.97 -16.66 -1.26
N HIS A 187 -8.26 -17.58 -1.93
CA HIS A 187 -7.90 -17.49 -3.35
C HIS A 187 -9.00 -17.93 -4.32
N GLN A 188 -10.04 -18.60 -3.84
CA GLN A 188 -11.13 -19.16 -4.63
C GLN A 188 -12.40 -18.34 -4.43
N GLU A 189 -13.19 -18.18 -5.50
CA GLU A 189 -14.52 -17.59 -5.39
C GLU A 189 -15.47 -18.59 -4.74
N THR A 190 -15.75 -18.40 -3.45
CA THR A 190 -16.80 -19.14 -2.74
C THR A 190 -18.01 -18.24 -2.50
N PRO A 191 -19.25 -18.77 -2.49
CA PRO A 191 -20.46 -17.96 -2.30
C PRO A 191 -20.49 -17.15 -1.00
N ASP A 192 -19.77 -17.61 0.02
CA ASP A 192 -19.69 -17.03 1.37
C ASP A 192 -18.40 -16.20 1.59
N LEU A 193 -17.53 -16.06 0.59
CA LEU A 193 -16.24 -15.35 0.73
C LEU A 193 -16.42 -13.92 1.24
N ALA A 194 -17.42 -13.20 0.70
CA ALA A 194 -17.67 -11.81 1.07
C ALA A 194 -18.06 -11.66 2.56
N GLU A 195 -18.92 -12.55 3.07
CA GLU A 195 -19.33 -12.55 4.48
C GLU A 195 -18.16 -12.93 5.39
N LYS A 196 -17.42 -14.00 5.03
CA LYS A 196 -16.23 -14.44 5.79
C LYS A 196 -15.15 -13.37 5.85
N MET A 197 -14.83 -12.75 4.72
CA MET A 197 -13.83 -11.68 4.67
C MET A 197 -14.29 -10.46 5.46
N LYS A 198 -15.58 -10.11 5.42
CA LYS A 198 -16.10 -9.01 6.21
C LYS A 198 -15.99 -9.28 7.71
N GLU A 199 -16.32 -10.49 8.15
CA GLU A 199 -16.16 -10.91 9.54
C GLU A 199 -14.67 -10.93 9.95
N TYR A 200 -13.82 -11.52 9.12
CA TYR A 200 -12.38 -11.61 9.37
C TYR A 200 -11.72 -10.23 9.49
N LEU A 201 -11.92 -9.35 8.49
CA LEU A 201 -11.35 -7.99 8.50
C LEU A 201 -11.97 -7.09 9.58
N SER A 202 -13.11 -7.45 10.17
CA SER A 202 -13.66 -6.73 11.32
C SER A 202 -12.82 -6.93 12.59
N LYS A 203 -11.97 -7.97 12.64
CA LYS A 203 -11.04 -8.25 13.73
C LYS A 203 -9.80 -7.36 13.67
N CYS A 204 -9.48 -6.77 12.50
CA CYS A 204 -8.36 -5.84 12.36
C CYS A 204 -8.59 -4.62 13.26
N ASN A 205 -7.60 -4.34 14.09
CA ASN A 205 -7.67 -3.38 15.18
C ASN A 205 -6.37 -2.60 15.37
N GLY A 206 -5.46 -2.68 14.39
CA GLY A 206 -4.19 -2.00 14.40
C GLY A 206 -4.32 -0.50 14.60
N LYS A 207 -3.31 0.08 15.24
CA LYS A 207 -3.25 1.50 15.59
C LYS A 207 -1.88 2.04 15.27
N PHE A 208 -1.83 3.32 14.95
CA PHE A 208 -0.57 4.03 14.86
C PHE A 208 -0.12 4.46 16.26
N GLU A 209 1.18 4.45 16.52
CA GLU A 209 1.73 5.17 17.67
C GLU A 209 1.24 6.63 17.63
N GLU A 210 0.79 7.12 18.79
CA GLU A 210 0.47 8.53 18.98
C GLU A 210 1.79 9.29 18.99
N GLU A 211 1.91 10.30 18.14
CA GLU A 211 3.03 11.24 18.25
C GLU A 211 2.88 11.96 19.59
N GLU A 212 3.91 11.89 20.44
CA GLU A 212 3.92 12.71 21.66
C GLU A 212 3.63 14.16 21.25
N PRO A 213 2.74 14.86 21.98
CA PRO A 213 2.49 16.27 21.70
C PRO A 213 3.83 16.98 21.67
N GLY A 214 4.18 17.54 20.51
CA GLY A 214 5.39 18.32 20.37
C GLY A 214 5.45 19.38 21.49
N PRO A 215 6.66 19.81 21.90
CA PRO A 215 6.79 20.86 22.90
C PRO A 215 5.85 22.01 22.53
N PRO A 216 5.06 22.54 23.48
CA PRO A 216 4.19 23.65 23.19
C PRO A 216 5.01 24.72 22.47
N PRO A 217 4.48 25.34 21.40
CA PRO A 217 5.22 26.37 20.68
C PRO A 217 5.78 27.34 21.72
N PRO A 218 7.06 27.73 21.61
CA PRO A 218 7.67 28.63 22.58
C PRO A 218 6.72 29.83 22.75
N PRO A 219 6.47 30.29 23.97
CA PRO A 219 5.54 31.38 24.20
C PRO A 219 5.93 32.52 23.28
N SER A 220 5.01 32.92 22.38
CA SER A 220 5.21 34.09 21.53
C SER A 220 5.54 35.26 22.44
N THR A 221 6.80 35.66 22.48
CA THR A 221 7.25 36.91 23.09
C THR A 221 6.88 38.06 22.17
N THR A 222 5.57 38.22 21.94
CA THR A 222 4.98 39.46 21.47
C THR A 222 4.23 40.09 22.65
N THR A 223 4.95 40.33 23.74
CA THR A 223 4.58 41.37 24.70
C THR A 223 4.86 42.73 24.05
N THR A 224 4.01 43.14 23.10
CA THR A 224 3.80 44.57 22.87
C THR A 224 2.94 45.07 24.02
N THR A 225 3.58 45.24 25.18
CA THR A 225 3.07 46.09 26.25
C THR A 225 2.84 47.45 25.63
N LYS A 226 1.57 47.85 25.49
CA LYS A 226 1.22 49.25 25.24
C LYS A 226 1.71 50.07 26.43
N GLU A 227 2.89 50.65 26.29
CA GLU A 227 3.36 51.72 27.15
C GLU A 227 2.37 52.88 27.04
N PRO A 228 1.79 53.40 28.15
CA PRO A 228 0.98 54.60 28.10
C PRO A 228 1.86 55.78 27.70
N ALA A 229 1.49 56.47 26.63
CA ALA A 229 2.23 57.63 26.15
C ALA A 229 2.32 58.72 27.25
N PRO A 230 3.51 59.29 27.50
CA PRO A 230 3.63 60.46 28.36
C PRO A 230 2.92 61.68 27.72
N PRO A 231 2.43 62.64 28.55
CA PRO A 231 1.64 63.77 28.06
C PRO A 231 2.45 64.68 27.13
N ALA A 232 1.81 65.12 26.07
CA ALA A 232 2.42 65.90 25.00
C ALA A 232 2.97 67.27 25.50
N PRO A 233 4.20 67.66 25.12
CA PRO A 233 4.66 69.04 25.22
C PRO A 233 3.96 69.96 24.19
N PRO A 234 3.91 71.28 24.45
CA PRO A 234 3.11 72.22 23.65
C PRO A 234 3.65 72.37 22.22
N VAL A 235 2.70 72.48 21.29
CA VAL A 235 2.92 72.56 19.83
C VAL A 235 3.64 73.87 19.45
N PRO A 236 4.81 73.82 18.79
CA PRO A 236 5.37 74.96 18.08
C PRO A 236 4.71 75.17 16.70
N PRO A 237 4.73 76.39 16.13
CA PRO A 237 3.88 76.77 15.02
C PRO A 237 4.27 76.13 13.69
N VAL A 238 3.25 75.87 12.88
CA VAL A 238 3.31 75.28 11.53
C VAL A 238 3.96 76.25 10.55
N GLU A 239 5.03 75.81 9.89
CA GLU A 239 5.51 76.37 8.62
C GLU A 239 5.15 75.42 7.46
N PRO A 240 4.79 75.93 6.26
CA PRO A 240 4.23 75.12 5.19
C PRO A 240 5.32 74.57 4.27
N ILE A 241 5.20 73.31 3.84
CA ILE A 241 6.00 72.71 2.77
C ILE A 241 5.03 72.10 1.73
N PRO A 242 5.35 72.16 0.42
CA PRO A 242 4.38 72.34 -0.64
C PRO A 242 3.88 71.03 -1.27
N THR A 243 2.79 71.22 -2.02
CA THR A 243 2.06 70.34 -2.93
C THR A 243 2.91 69.36 -3.74
N GLU A 244 2.56 68.06 -3.69
CA GLU A 244 2.84 67.11 -4.76
C GLU A 244 1.56 66.79 -5.54
N GLU A 245 1.67 66.86 -6.86
CA GLU A 245 0.67 66.63 -7.89
C GLU A 245 0.38 65.12 -8.13
N PRO A 246 -0.67 64.78 -8.91
CA PRO A 246 -1.36 63.50 -8.80
C PRO A 246 -0.94 62.41 -9.82
N THR A 247 -1.09 61.16 -9.37
CA THR A 247 -1.38 59.90 -10.08
C THR A 247 -1.09 59.76 -11.59
N THR A 248 -0.31 58.74 -11.93
CA THR A 248 -0.34 58.07 -13.25
C THR A 248 -0.60 56.56 -13.06
N PRO A 249 -1.51 55.92 -13.83
CA PRO A 249 -1.80 54.49 -13.69
C PRO A 249 -0.77 53.60 -14.38
N THR A 250 -0.50 52.45 -13.75
CA THR A 250 0.30 51.31 -14.24
C THR A 250 -0.25 50.75 -15.55
N PRO A 251 0.58 50.40 -16.55
CA PRO A 251 0.12 49.70 -17.75
C PRO A 251 -0.19 48.22 -17.47
N GLU A 252 -1.33 47.74 -17.97
CA GLU A 252 -1.72 46.32 -17.95
C GLU A 252 -0.67 45.45 -18.67
N VAL A 253 -0.25 44.37 -18.00
CA VAL A 253 0.60 43.32 -18.58
C VAL A 253 -0.24 42.47 -19.54
N PRO A 254 0.19 42.22 -20.79
CA PRO A 254 -0.55 41.36 -21.71
C PRO A 254 -0.54 39.90 -21.25
N LYS A 255 -1.71 39.23 -21.35
CA LYS A 255 -1.83 37.78 -21.10
C LYS A 255 -0.90 36.98 -22.02
N PRO A 256 -0.28 35.86 -21.55
CA PRO A 256 0.54 35.00 -22.40
C PRO A 256 -0.32 34.36 -23.49
N GLN A 257 0.14 34.41 -24.74
CA GLN A 257 -0.44 33.64 -25.84
C GLN A 257 -0.17 32.13 -25.62
N PRO A 258 -1.13 31.25 -25.96
CA PRO A 258 -0.90 29.80 -25.93
C PRO A 258 0.19 29.40 -26.94
N PRO A 259 1.00 28.38 -26.63
CA PRO A 259 2.06 27.91 -27.52
C PRO A 259 1.47 27.35 -28.83
N PRO A 260 2.20 27.46 -29.95
CA PRO A 260 1.75 26.93 -31.23
C PRO A 260 1.59 25.40 -31.19
N PRO A 261 0.72 24.82 -32.04
CA PRO A 261 0.55 23.37 -32.13
C PRO A 261 1.86 22.69 -32.49
N VAL A 262 2.17 21.58 -31.81
CA VAL A 262 3.32 20.74 -32.11
C VAL A 262 3.15 20.12 -33.52
N PRO A 263 4.16 20.16 -34.39
CA PRO A 263 4.10 19.51 -35.69
C PRO A 263 3.84 18.00 -35.55
N PRO A 264 3.10 17.37 -36.49
CA PRO A 264 2.90 15.93 -36.45
C PRO A 264 4.25 15.19 -36.53
N PRO A 265 4.40 14.06 -35.85
CA PRO A 265 5.61 13.26 -35.92
C PRO A 265 5.87 12.79 -37.37
N PRO A 266 7.14 12.65 -37.77
CA PRO A 266 7.47 12.14 -39.09
C PRO A 266 6.92 10.71 -39.28
N PRO A 267 6.56 10.31 -40.51
CA PRO A 267 6.17 8.94 -40.81
C PRO A 267 7.22 7.96 -40.30
N GLY A 268 6.77 6.93 -39.58
CA GLY A 268 7.65 5.86 -39.12
C GLY A 268 8.32 5.12 -40.29
N PRO A 269 9.46 4.46 -40.04
CA PRO A 269 10.13 3.66 -41.07
C PRO A 269 9.20 2.57 -41.61
N GLU A 270 9.24 2.36 -42.93
CA GLU A 270 8.49 1.28 -43.58
C GLU A 270 8.89 -0.09 -42.99
N PRO A 271 7.93 -1.03 -42.85
CA PRO A 271 8.24 -2.38 -42.42
C PRO A 271 9.26 -3.03 -43.36
N PRO A 272 10.23 -3.80 -42.84
CA PRO A 272 11.19 -4.49 -43.68
C PRO A 272 10.47 -5.50 -44.61
N GLU A 273 10.85 -5.48 -45.89
CA GLU A 273 10.38 -6.45 -46.87
C GLU A 273 10.70 -7.88 -46.40
N THR A 274 9.71 -8.76 -46.52
CA THR A 274 9.86 -10.18 -46.18
C THR A 274 10.85 -10.83 -47.16
N PRO A 275 11.84 -11.60 -46.69
CA PRO A 275 12.76 -12.30 -47.58
C PRO A 275 12.04 -13.41 -48.35
N PRO A 276 12.52 -13.77 -49.54
CA PRO A 276 11.86 -14.72 -50.42
C PRO A 276 11.84 -16.13 -49.83
N VAL A 277 10.71 -16.82 -50.02
CA VAL A 277 10.52 -18.22 -49.62
C VAL A 277 11.31 -19.12 -50.57
N ASP A 278 12.44 -19.65 -50.11
CA ASP A 278 13.15 -20.72 -50.80
C ASP A 278 12.40 -22.05 -50.65
N ASN A 279 11.75 -22.48 -51.72
CA ASN A 279 11.20 -23.82 -51.86
C ASN A 279 12.35 -24.83 -52.00
N THR A 280 12.81 -25.39 -50.88
CA THR A 280 13.73 -26.54 -50.88
C THR A 280 12.98 -27.81 -50.47
N THR A 281 12.68 -28.65 -51.46
CA THR A 281 12.16 -30.01 -51.27
C THR A 281 13.19 -30.83 -50.50
N THR A 282 12.87 -31.22 -49.26
CA THR A 282 13.68 -32.17 -48.48
C THR A 282 13.10 -33.58 -48.62
N THR A 283 13.88 -34.46 -49.24
CA THR A 283 13.62 -35.89 -49.35
C THR A 283 13.67 -36.55 -47.97
N THR A 284 12.54 -37.09 -47.50
CA THR A 284 12.48 -37.88 -46.26
C THR A 284 13.11 -39.25 -46.49
N THR A 285 14.28 -39.50 -45.90
CA THR A 285 14.84 -40.85 -45.74
C THR A 285 14.38 -41.39 -44.39
N THR A 286 13.47 -42.36 -44.40
CA THR A 286 12.99 -43.05 -43.19
C THR A 286 14.10 -43.96 -42.65
N THR A 287 14.75 -43.53 -41.58
CA THR A 287 15.60 -44.41 -40.76
C THR A 287 14.78 -44.88 -39.56
N THR A 288 14.48 -46.17 -39.50
CA THR A 288 13.82 -46.81 -38.36
C THR A 288 14.80 -46.89 -37.19
N THR A 289 14.72 -45.94 -36.26
CA THR A 289 15.40 -46.04 -34.96
C THR A 289 14.57 -46.93 -34.04
N LYS A 290 15.13 -48.08 -33.66
CA LYS A 290 14.59 -48.95 -32.61
C LYS A 290 14.52 -48.18 -31.28
N ALA A 291 13.39 -48.32 -30.58
CA ALA A 291 13.22 -47.80 -29.23
C ALA A 291 14.31 -48.33 -28.28
N PRO A 292 14.77 -47.53 -27.30
CA PRO A 292 15.63 -48.01 -26.23
C PRO A 292 14.92 -49.10 -25.42
N PRO A 293 15.64 -50.13 -24.93
CA PRO A 293 15.05 -51.12 -24.04
C PRO A 293 14.59 -50.48 -22.72
N ALA A 294 13.51 -51.01 -22.16
CA ALA A 294 13.02 -50.65 -20.85
C ALA A 294 14.11 -50.86 -19.77
N PRO A 295 14.20 -50.00 -18.74
CA PRO A 295 15.12 -50.21 -17.64
C PRO A 295 14.79 -51.54 -16.92
N GLU A 296 15.84 -52.30 -16.58
CA GLU A 296 15.72 -53.54 -15.82
C GLU A 296 15.06 -53.30 -14.44
N PRO A 297 14.26 -54.26 -13.93
CA PRO A 297 13.74 -54.19 -12.57
C PRO A 297 14.90 -54.14 -11.56
N GLN A 298 14.87 -53.16 -10.66
CA GLN A 298 15.79 -53.14 -9.52
C GLN A 298 15.62 -54.41 -8.68
N PRO A 299 16.71 -55.00 -8.16
CA PRO A 299 16.63 -56.07 -7.17
C PRO A 299 15.89 -55.59 -5.91
N PRO A 300 15.16 -56.48 -5.20
CA PRO A 300 14.50 -56.11 -3.97
C PRO A 300 15.52 -55.61 -2.94
N GLU A 301 15.20 -54.45 -2.36
CA GLU A 301 15.89 -53.83 -1.25
C GLU A 301 15.94 -54.83 -0.08
N GLN A 302 17.13 -55.10 0.44
CA GLN A 302 17.29 -55.93 1.64
C GLN A 302 16.69 -55.18 2.84
N GLU A 303 15.68 -55.77 3.47
CA GLU A 303 15.21 -55.35 4.79
C GLU A 303 16.36 -55.47 5.80
N GLU A 304 16.94 -54.35 6.20
CA GLU A 304 17.77 -54.30 7.41
C GLU A 304 16.86 -54.57 8.62
N THR A 305 17.04 -55.75 9.21
CA THR A 305 16.38 -56.15 10.44
C THR A 305 17.04 -55.43 11.62
N THR A 306 16.51 -54.27 12.01
CA THR A 306 16.94 -53.60 13.25
C THR A 306 16.46 -54.43 14.44
N THR A 307 17.39 -55.12 15.07
CA THR A 307 17.14 -55.88 16.30
C THR A 307 16.89 -54.88 17.44
N ALA A 308 15.67 -54.92 17.99
CA ALA A 308 15.29 -54.11 19.14
C ALA A 308 16.07 -54.55 20.38
N SER A 309 17.00 -53.70 20.84
CA SER A 309 17.63 -53.86 22.14
C SER A 309 16.61 -53.62 23.25
N THR A 310 16.43 -54.66 24.06
CA THR A 310 15.65 -54.69 25.30
C THR A 310 16.08 -53.57 26.26
N PRO A 311 15.17 -52.78 26.83
CA PRO A 311 15.52 -51.85 27.89
C PRO A 311 15.75 -52.61 29.19
N THR A 312 16.97 -52.49 29.72
CA THR A 312 17.38 -53.02 31.02
C THR A 312 16.67 -52.27 32.14
N LEU A 313 15.89 -53.00 32.93
CA LEU A 313 15.32 -52.58 34.21
C LEU A 313 16.46 -52.42 35.23
N PRO A 314 16.62 -51.29 35.93
CA PRO A 314 17.43 -51.25 37.14
C PRO A 314 16.55 -51.63 38.35
N ASP A 315 16.90 -52.77 38.96
CA ASP A 315 16.41 -53.19 40.27
C ASP A 315 17.00 -52.30 41.39
N TYR A 316 16.08 -51.81 42.23
CA TYR A 316 16.15 -51.56 43.67
C TYR A 316 17.30 -50.75 44.32
N CYS A 317 16.91 -49.65 44.97
CA CYS A 317 16.93 -49.49 46.44
C CYS A 317 15.94 -48.40 46.88
#